data_AF-A0A4C1SN13-F1
#
_entry.id   AF-A0A4C1SN13-F1
#
_cell.length_a   1.000
_cell.length_b   1.000
_cell.length_c   1.000
_cell.angle_alpha   90.00
_cell.angle_beta   90.00
_cell.angle_gamma   90.00
#
_symmetry.space_group_name_H-M   'P 1'
#
loop_
_entity.id
_entity.type
_entity.pdbx_description
1 polymer ?
#
loop_
_entity_poly.entity_id
_entity_poly.type
_entity_poly.pdbx_seq_one_letter_code
_entity_poly.pdbx_strand_id
1 'polypeptide(L)'
;MICEKFWITKLRPTVRKVAKACRLCQIRHARPITPKMADLPEGRLAFRQKPFTHTGVDYFGPMEVTVGRRREKRWAALFTCLTTRAVHMEIASSLSADSMIMALRRYMARRGQPDTLYSDHGTNFAVAAAELARAHLEI
;
A
#
# COMPACT_ATOMS: atom_id res chain seq x y z
N MET A 1 -13.32 11.44 46.44
CA MET A 1 -12.25 12.40 46.83
C MET A 1 -12.59 13.89 46.68
N ILE A 2 -13.04 14.45 45.54
CA ILE A 2 -13.33 15.91 45.46
C ILE A 2 -14.65 16.27 46.19
N CYS A 3 -15.73 15.53 45.93
CA CYS A 3 -17.02 15.78 46.57
C CYS A 3 -17.08 15.39 48.06
N GLU A 4 -16.08 14.66 48.55
CA GLU A 4 -15.95 14.31 49.98
C GLU A 4 -15.36 15.49 50.79
N LYS A 5 -14.63 16.40 50.14
CA LYS A 5 -13.91 17.50 50.80
C LYS A 5 -14.50 18.88 50.46
N PHE A 6 -15.21 19.02 49.34
CA PHE A 6 -15.69 20.32 48.86
C PHE A 6 -17.11 20.25 48.28
N TRP A 7 -17.93 21.25 48.61
CA TRP A 7 -19.24 21.46 47.97
C TRP A 7 -19.14 22.53 46.87
N ILE A 8 -18.93 22.09 45.63
CA ILE A 8 -18.75 22.96 44.46
C ILE A 8 -20.01 22.94 43.59
N THR A 9 -20.69 24.08 43.46
CA THR A 9 -21.81 24.23 42.53
C THR A 9 -21.34 24.03 41.09
N LYS A 10 -22.08 23.24 40.29
CA LYS A 10 -21.74 22.95 38.88
C LYS A 10 -20.38 22.24 38.68
N LEU A 11 -19.93 21.41 39.62
CA LEU A 11 -18.67 20.66 39.49
C LEU A 11 -18.57 19.82 38.20
N ARG A 12 -19.62 19.05 37.87
CA ARG A 12 -19.64 18.15 36.69
C ARG A 12 -19.36 18.87 35.36
N PRO A 13 -20.07 19.97 34.99
CA PRO A 13 -19.75 20.68 33.75
C PRO A 13 -18.37 21.34 33.77
N THR A 14 -17.87 21.80 34.91
CA THR A 14 -16.51 22.35 35.03
C THR A 14 -15.44 21.27 34.75
N VAL A 15 -15.56 20.11 35.38
CA VAL A 15 -14.65 18.97 35.14
C VAL A 15 -14.72 18.51 33.69
N ARG A 16 -15.91 18.44 33.08
CA ARG A 16 -16.06 18.12 31.65
C ARG A 16 -15.37 19.15 30.76
N LYS A 17 -15.46 20.45 31.08
CA LYS A 17 -14.79 21.54 30.34
C LYS A 17 -13.27 21.39 30.41
N VAL A 18 -12.73 21.16 31.61
CA VAL A 18 -11.28 20.96 31.82
C VAL A 18 -10.79 19.68 31.13
N ALA A 19 -11.52 18.57 31.26
CA ALA A 19 -11.19 17.31 30.59
C ALA A 19 -11.23 17.46 29.06
N LYS A 20 -12.20 18.22 28.52
CA LYS A 20 -12.28 18.52 27.09
C LYS A 20 -11.14 19.42 26.61
N ALA A 21 -10.61 20.32 27.44
CA ALA A 21 -9.47 21.17 27.10
C ALA A 21 -8.10 20.49 27.33
N CYS A 22 -8.05 19.46 28.17
CA CYS A 22 -6.81 18.75 28.51
C CYS A 22 -6.37 17.83 27.36
N ARG A 23 -5.20 18.10 26.78
CA ARG A 23 -4.64 17.30 25.67
C ARG A 23 -4.44 15.82 26.01
N LEU A 24 -4.00 15.51 27.23
CA LEU A 24 -3.84 14.11 27.68
C LEU A 24 -5.19 13.38 27.75
N CYS A 25 -6.24 14.06 28.22
CA CYS A 25 -7.59 13.50 28.26
C CYS A 25 -8.14 13.34 26.84
N GLN A 26 -7.92 14.30 25.95
CA GLN A 26 -8.31 14.19 24.53
C GLN A 26 -7.66 12.98 23.85
N ILE A 27 -6.35 12.77 24.04
CA ILE A 27 -5.62 11.63 23.44
C ILE A 27 -6.14 10.30 24.02
N ARG A 28 -6.28 10.19 25.35
CA ARG A 28 -6.75 8.96 26.00
C ARG A 28 -8.19 8.62 25.68
N HIS A 29 -9.04 9.62 25.45
CA HIS A 29 -10.46 9.43 25.11
C HIS A 29 -10.73 9.47 23.60
N ALA A 30 -9.70 9.66 22.77
CA ALA A 30 -9.86 9.66 21.32
C ALA A 30 -10.39 8.29 20.87
N ARG A 31 -11.51 8.31 20.15
CA ARG A 31 -12.05 7.12 19.48
C ARG A 31 -11.67 7.22 18.00
N PRO A 32 -11.23 6.13 17.35
CA PRO A 32 -11.00 6.15 15.93
C PRO A 32 -12.30 6.50 15.22
N ILE A 33 -12.27 7.53 14.38
CA ILE A 33 -13.38 7.85 13.49
C ILE A 33 -13.39 6.77 12.42
N THR A 34 -14.52 6.09 12.24
CA THR A 34 -14.67 5.14 11.14
C THR A 34 -14.47 5.90 9.83
N PRO A 35 -13.44 5.56 9.03
CA PRO A 35 -13.23 6.23 7.77
C PRO A 35 -14.44 6.00 6.87
N LYS A 36 -14.88 7.05 6.18
CA LYS A 36 -15.91 6.90 5.14
C LYS A 36 -15.30 6.03 4.04
N MET A 37 -15.80 4.81 3.90
CA MET A 37 -15.36 3.89 2.85
C MET A 37 -15.79 4.46 1.49
N ALA A 38 -14.85 4.61 0.58
CA ALA A 38 -15.15 4.89 -0.82
C ALA A 38 -15.57 3.60 -1.52
N ASP A 39 -16.26 3.74 -2.66
CA ASP A 39 -16.56 2.61 -3.52
C ASP A 39 -15.26 1.94 -4.00
N LEU A 40 -15.36 0.64 -4.28
CA LEU A 40 -14.23 -0.11 -4.80
C LEU A 40 -13.84 0.41 -6.20
N PRO A 41 -12.53 0.46 -6.52
CA PRO A 41 -12.09 0.83 -7.86
C PRO A 41 -12.71 -0.09 -8.92
N GLU A 42 -13.03 0.47 -10.09
CA GLU A 42 -13.63 -0.28 -11.21
C GLU A 42 -12.84 -1.54 -11.58
N GLY A 43 -11.50 -1.47 -11.55
CA GLY A 43 -10.64 -2.63 -11.84
C GLY A 43 -10.83 -3.82 -10.89
N ARG A 44 -11.39 -3.60 -9.68
CA ARG A 44 -11.77 -4.68 -8.76
C ARG A 44 -13.12 -5.31 -9.06
N LEU A 45 -13.97 -4.62 -9.83
CA LEU A 45 -15.33 -5.03 -10.19
C LEU A 45 -15.45 -5.43 -11.68
N ALA A 46 -14.32 -5.47 -12.39
CA ALA A 46 -14.23 -5.75 -13.82
C ALA A 46 -14.67 -7.19 -14.18
N PHE A 47 -15.99 -7.38 -14.31
CA PHE A 47 -16.59 -8.66 -14.68
C PHE A 47 -16.26 -9.03 -16.14
N ARG A 48 -16.03 -10.32 -16.41
CA ARG A 48 -15.71 -10.89 -17.74
C ARG A 48 -14.42 -10.40 -18.40
N GLN A 49 -13.54 -9.73 -17.67
CA GLN A 49 -12.19 -9.46 -18.15
C GLN A 49 -11.24 -10.63 -17.88
N LYS A 50 -10.16 -10.70 -18.66
CA LYS A 50 -9.13 -11.73 -18.46
C LYS A 50 -8.45 -11.52 -17.09
N PRO A 51 -8.07 -12.59 -16.38
CA PRO A 51 -7.23 -12.45 -15.20
C PRO A 51 -5.98 -11.62 -15.52
N PHE A 52 -5.60 -10.74 -14.59
CA PHE A 52 -4.48 -9.80 -14.70
C PHE A 52 -4.68 -8.59 -15.63
N THR A 53 -5.88 -8.33 -16.17
CA THR A 53 -6.15 -7.08 -16.90
C THR A 53 -5.91 -5.84 -16.05
N HIS A 54 -6.48 -5.82 -14.83
CA HIS A 54 -6.17 -4.82 -13.82
C HIS A 54 -5.28 -5.45 -12.75
N THR A 55 -4.03 -4.99 -12.65
CA THR A 55 -3.02 -5.58 -11.78
C THR A 55 -2.45 -4.55 -10.82
N GLY A 56 -2.32 -4.90 -9.54
CA GLY A 56 -1.51 -4.17 -8.57
C GLY A 56 -0.12 -4.77 -8.45
N VAL A 57 0.92 -3.95 -8.33
CA VAL A 57 2.30 -4.37 -8.08
C VAL A 57 2.74 -3.88 -6.71
N ASP A 58 3.41 -4.76 -5.97
CA ASP A 58 4.03 -4.43 -4.68
C ASP A 58 5.34 -5.19 -4.52
N TYR A 59 6.24 -4.71 -3.67
CA TYR A 59 7.48 -5.38 -3.35
C TYR A 59 7.41 -6.06 -1.98
N PHE A 60 7.59 -7.38 -2.00
CA PHE A 60 7.82 -8.13 -0.78
C PHE A 60 9.31 -8.10 -0.40
N GLY A 61 9.53 -7.87 0.89
CA GLY A 61 10.80 -7.52 1.50
C GLY A 61 11.94 -8.52 1.30
N PRO A 62 13.13 -8.13 1.76
CA PRO A 62 14.35 -8.74 1.30
C PRO A 62 14.52 -10.16 1.84
N MET A 63 14.67 -11.10 0.91
CA MET A 63 15.03 -12.47 1.17
C MET A 63 16.49 -12.70 0.84
N GLU A 64 17.18 -13.47 1.68
CA GLU A 64 18.49 -14.01 1.33
C GLU A 64 18.28 -15.19 0.39
N VAL A 65 18.83 -15.08 -0.82
CA VAL A 65 18.82 -16.16 -1.80
C VAL A 65 20.26 -16.62 -2.03
N THR A 66 20.46 -17.93 -2.08
CA THR A 66 21.76 -18.51 -2.42
C THR A 66 21.94 -18.48 -3.94
N VAL A 67 22.94 -17.73 -4.40
CA VAL A 67 23.35 -17.66 -5.80
C VAL A 67 24.74 -18.27 -5.91
N GLY A 68 24.80 -19.55 -6.28
CA GLY A 68 26.04 -20.32 -6.28
C GLY A 68 26.64 -20.44 -4.87
N ARG A 69 27.82 -19.86 -4.65
CA ARG A 69 28.52 -19.84 -3.35
C ARG A 69 28.25 -18.59 -2.51
N ARG A 70 27.45 -17.64 -3.02
CA ARG A 70 27.16 -16.35 -2.37
C ARG A 70 25.72 -16.31 -1.86
N ARG A 71 25.51 -15.57 -0.77
CA ARG A 71 24.16 -15.17 -0.33
C ARG A 71 23.94 -13.74 -0.74
N GLU A 72 22.84 -13.49 -1.44
CA GLU A 72 22.51 -12.15 -1.90
C GLU A 72 21.09 -11.77 -1.51
N LYS A 73 20.93 -10.49 -1.21
CA LYS A 73 19.63 -9.88 -0.92
C LYS A 73 18.84 -9.78 -2.22
N ARG A 74 17.60 -10.27 -2.21
CA ARG A 74 16.66 -10.22 -3.32
C ARG A 74 15.29 -9.78 -2.83
N TRP A 75 14.49 -9.25 -3.74
CA TRP A 75 13.10 -8.87 -3.47
C TRP A 75 12.18 -9.68 -4.38
N ALA A 76 10.91 -9.79 -4.00
CA ALA A 76 9.89 -10.37 -4.87
C ALA A 76 8.89 -9.29 -5.28
N ALA A 77 8.74 -9.07 -6.59
CA ALA A 77 7.67 -8.25 -7.15
C ALA A 77 6.39 -9.09 -7.19
N LEU A 78 5.39 -8.66 -6.44
CA LEU A 78 4.06 -9.27 -6.34
C LEU A 78 3.13 -8.59 -7.33
N PHE A 79 2.74 -9.30 -8.38
CA PHE A 79 1.70 -8.87 -9.31
C PHE A 79 0.38 -9.50 -8.90
N THR A 80 -0.56 -8.68 -8.45
CA THR A 80 -1.85 -9.10 -7.92
C THR A 80 -2.98 -8.69 -8.85
N CYS A 81 -3.79 -9.63 -9.32
CA CYS A 81 -4.97 -9.28 -10.10
C CYS A 81 -6.02 -8.64 -9.17
N LEU A 82 -6.47 -7.43 -9.51
CA LEU A 82 -7.44 -6.69 -8.71
C LEU A 82 -8.83 -7.35 -8.68
N THR A 83 -9.20 -8.02 -9.76
CA THR A 83 -10.51 -8.68 -9.92
C THR A 83 -10.53 -10.03 -9.21
N THR A 84 -9.58 -10.93 -9.50
CA THR A 84 -9.58 -12.32 -8.99
C THR A 84 -8.77 -12.53 -7.73
N ARG A 85 -7.94 -11.57 -7.34
CA ARG A 85 -6.93 -11.67 -6.26
C ARG A 85 -5.85 -12.74 -6.50
N ALA A 86 -5.70 -13.23 -7.74
CA ALA A 86 -4.59 -14.11 -8.10
C ALA A 86 -3.25 -13.38 -7.97
N VAL A 87 -2.23 -14.05 -7.44
CA VAL A 87 -0.89 -13.50 -7.23
C VAL A 87 0.09 -14.19 -8.18
N HIS A 88 0.92 -13.39 -8.85
CA HIS A 88 2.06 -13.83 -9.64
C HIS A 88 3.32 -13.18 -9.07
N MET A 89 4.37 -13.97 -8.83
CA MET A 89 5.58 -13.48 -8.20
C MET A 89 6.76 -13.55 -9.17
N GLU A 90 7.55 -12.47 -9.21
CA GLU A 90 8.81 -12.42 -9.95
C GLU A 90 9.94 -12.00 -9.01
N ILE A 91 11.10 -12.66 -9.12
CA ILE A 91 12.28 -12.26 -8.35
C ILE A 91 12.86 -10.98 -8.95
N ALA A 92 13.16 -9.99 -8.12
CA ALA A 92 13.90 -8.79 -8.47
C ALA A 92 15.25 -8.76 -7.75
N SER A 93 16.30 -8.39 -8.49
CA SER A 93 17.66 -8.28 -7.97
C SER A 93 17.82 -7.16 -6.94
N SER A 94 17.12 -6.06 -7.15
CA SER A 94 17.16 -4.86 -6.30
C SER A 94 15.81 -4.13 -6.34
N LEU A 95 15.67 -3.09 -5.50
CA LEU A 95 14.58 -2.12 -5.57
C LEU A 95 14.87 -0.98 -6.58
N SER A 96 15.60 -1.25 -7.67
CA SER A 96 15.81 -0.26 -8.74
C SER A 96 14.71 -0.31 -9.79
N ALA A 97 14.59 0.77 -10.58
CA ALA A 97 13.70 0.83 -11.73
C ALA A 97 14.02 -0.26 -12.77
N ASP A 98 15.31 -0.47 -13.08
CA ASP A 98 15.73 -1.53 -14.01
C ASP A 98 15.26 -2.92 -13.57
N SER A 99 15.44 -3.24 -12.29
CA SER A 99 15.00 -4.52 -11.72
C SER A 99 13.48 -4.69 -11.81
N MET A 100 12.73 -3.60 -11.63
CA MET A 100 11.28 -3.58 -11.79
C MET A 100 10.88 -3.79 -13.25
N ILE A 101 11.47 -3.07 -14.20
CA ILE A 101 11.16 -3.22 -15.63
C ILE A 101 11.46 -4.65 -16.09
N MET A 102 12.57 -5.24 -15.65
CA MET A 102 12.89 -6.64 -15.95
C MET A 102 11.87 -7.61 -15.34
N ALA A 103 11.40 -7.37 -14.12
CA ALA A 103 10.35 -8.17 -13.49
C ALA A 103 9.02 -8.03 -14.24
N LEU A 104 8.65 -6.82 -14.63
CA LEU A 104 7.44 -6.52 -15.40
C LEU A 104 7.47 -7.23 -16.76
N ARG A 105 8.61 -7.21 -17.47
CA ARG A 105 8.80 -7.94 -18.73
C ARG A 105 8.58 -9.44 -18.57
N ARG A 106 9.16 -10.06 -17.53
CA ARG A 106 8.95 -11.50 -17.24
C ARG A 106 7.49 -11.82 -16.92
N TYR A 107 6.84 -10.95 -16.14
CA TYR A 107 5.42 -11.06 -15.83
C TYR A 107 4.56 -10.97 -17.10
N MET A 108 4.80 -9.96 -17.95
CA MET A 108 4.05 -9.76 -19.21
C MET A 108 4.25 -10.93 -20.18
N ALA A 109 5.46 -11.48 -20.26
CA ALA A 109 5.74 -12.67 -21.07
C ALA A 109 4.95 -13.90 -20.63
N ARG A 110 4.62 -14.02 -19.33
CA ARG A 110 3.88 -15.18 -18.77
C ARG A 110 2.37 -14.97 -18.68
N ARG A 111 1.90 -13.77 -18.35
CA ARG A 111 0.47 -13.47 -18.09
C ARG A 111 -0.19 -12.67 -19.21
N GLY A 112 0.60 -12.01 -20.04
CA GLY A 112 0.17 -11.01 -21.01
C GLY A 112 0.32 -9.60 -20.45
N GLN A 113 0.16 -8.62 -21.34
CA GLN A 113 0.20 -7.20 -20.99
C GLN A 113 -1.08 -6.82 -20.20
N PRO A 114 -0.95 -6.20 -19.01
CA PRO A 114 -2.10 -5.64 -18.29
C PRO A 114 -2.55 -4.33 -18.95
N ASP A 115 -3.83 -4.01 -18.85
CA ASP A 115 -4.38 -2.73 -19.31
C ASP A 115 -4.05 -1.61 -18.32
N THR A 116 -4.08 -1.93 -17.02
CA THR A 116 -3.72 -0.99 -15.96
C THR A 116 -2.84 -1.65 -14.91
N LEU A 117 -1.76 -0.97 -14.53
CA LEU A 117 -0.88 -1.37 -13.44
C LEU A 117 -0.95 -0.34 -12.31
N TYR A 118 -1.35 -0.77 -11.12
CA TYR A 118 -1.39 0.06 -9.91
C TYR A 118 -0.17 -0.23 -9.04
N SER A 119 0.50 0.79 -8.54
CA SER A 119 1.58 0.65 -7.56
C SER A 119 1.39 1.64 -6.42
N ASP A 120 2.18 1.50 -5.36
CA ASP A 120 2.42 2.62 -4.47
C ASP A 120 3.30 3.69 -5.15
N HIS A 121 3.54 4.80 -4.45
CA HIS A 121 4.40 5.88 -4.93
C HIS A 121 5.88 5.64 -4.61
N GLY A 122 6.31 4.38 -4.65
CA GLY A 122 7.71 3.99 -4.53
C GLY A 122 8.54 4.60 -5.66
N THR A 123 9.75 5.06 -5.33
CA THR A 123 10.63 5.76 -6.28
C THR A 123 11.01 4.88 -7.48
N ASN A 124 11.18 3.59 -7.24
CA ASN A 124 11.42 2.57 -8.27
C ASN A 124 10.27 2.48 -9.28
N PHE A 125 9.02 2.53 -8.83
CA PHE A 125 7.84 2.49 -9.70
C PHE A 125 7.67 3.80 -10.46
N ALA A 126 7.84 4.94 -9.80
CA ALA A 126 7.75 6.25 -10.43
C ALA A 126 8.79 6.43 -11.56
N VAL A 127 10.04 6.04 -11.30
CA VAL A 127 11.11 6.08 -12.31
C VAL A 127 10.85 5.08 -13.43
N ALA A 128 10.47 3.84 -13.11
CA ALA A 128 10.14 2.84 -14.14
C ALA A 128 8.99 3.29 -15.04
N ALA A 129 7.95 3.94 -14.49
CA ALA A 129 6.84 4.48 -15.26
C ALA A 129 7.30 5.59 -16.22
N ALA A 130 8.17 6.49 -15.76
CA ALA A 130 8.75 7.53 -16.61
C ALA A 130 9.62 6.96 -17.75
N GLU A 131 10.44 5.96 -17.46
CA GLU A 131 11.26 5.27 -18.46
C GLU A 131 10.42 4.53 -19.51
N LEU A 132 9.37 3.82 -19.07
CA LEU A 132 8.44 3.13 -19.97
C LEU A 132 7.67 4.12 -20.85
N ALA A 133 7.25 5.27 -20.31
CA ALA A 133 6.59 6.31 -21.09
C ALA A 133 7.53 6.91 -22.15
N ARG A 134 8.81 7.14 -21.82
CA ARG A 134 9.81 7.60 -22.79
C ARG A 134 10.04 6.59 -23.90
N ALA A 135 10.21 5.31 -23.55
CA ALA A 135 10.40 4.24 -24.53
C ALA A 135 9.20 4.07 -25.47
N HIS A 136 7.98 4.36 -25.00
CA HIS A 136 6.79 4.32 -25.84
C HIS A 136 6.74 5.46 -26.87
N LEU A 137 7.31 6.62 -26.57
CA LEU A 137 7.35 7.78 -27.47
C LEU A 137 8.42 7.65 -28.57
N GLU A 138 9.37 6.73 -28.41
CA GLU A 138 10.46 6.46 -29.37
C GLU A 138 10.10 5.40 -30.43
N ILE A 139 8.89 4.83 -30.35
CA ILE A 139 8.34 3.82 -31.28
C ILE A 139 7.23 4.46 -32.10
#